data_AF-A0A950B7D1-F1
#
_entry.id   AF-A0A950B7D1-F1
#
_cell.length_a   1.000
_cell.length_b   1.000
_cell.length_c   1.000
_cell.angle_alpha   90.00
_cell.angle_beta   90.00
_cell.angle_gamma   90.00
#
_symmetry.space_group_name_H-M   'P 1'
#
loop_
_entity.id
_entity.type
_entity.pdbx_description
1 polymer ?
#
loop_
_entity_poly.entity_id
_entity_poly.type
_entity_poly.pdbx_seq_one_letter_code
_entity_poly.pdbx_strand_id
1 'polypeptide(L)'
;FEEVSATLDVIEGLRPALVVPGHGSVFTDVCAALAVARRRLDGFVQSPARHASYAAKVLLKYKLLEWQQIDLAELALWIRQTPYFGMLHRRYFADQSAAQWLDELVQSLVASGAARLQTGPGQSPLLLNC
;
A
#
# COMPACT_ATOMS: atom_id res chain seq x y z
N PHE A 1 -5.91 1.64 14.83
CA PHE A 1 -4.50 1.26 15.12
C PHE A 1 -4.29 0.79 16.55
N GLU A 2 -5.25 1.01 17.46
CA GLU A 2 -5.18 0.54 18.85
C GLU A 2 -4.97 -0.98 18.96
N GLU A 3 -5.70 -1.79 18.17
CA GLU A 3 -5.50 -3.25 18.15
C GLU A 3 -4.07 -3.67 17.77
N VAL A 4 -3.44 -2.96 16.83
CA VAL A 4 -2.05 -3.20 16.44
C VAL A 4 -1.11 -2.83 17.59
N SER A 5 -1.34 -1.69 18.26
CA SER A 5 -0.58 -1.31 19.45
C SER A 5 -0.70 -2.36 20.56
N ALA A 6 -1.91 -2.81 20.85
CA ALA A 6 -2.17 -3.83 21.87
C ALA A 6 -1.46 -5.15 21.53
N THR A 7 -1.37 -5.51 20.25
CA THR A 7 -0.60 -6.69 19.82
C THR A 7 0.89 -6.51 20.10
N LEU A 8 1.46 -5.34 19.85
CA LEU A 8 2.87 -5.03 20.18
C LEU A 8 3.10 -5.10 21.70
N ASP A 9 2.15 -4.61 22.50
CA ASP A 9 2.21 -4.66 23.96
C ASP A 9 2.20 -6.11 24.48
N VAL A 10 1.39 -6.98 23.88
CA VAL A 10 1.39 -8.43 24.19
C VAL A 10 2.74 -9.07 23.86
N ILE A 11 3.30 -8.80 22.67
CA ILE A 11 4.60 -9.34 22.27
C ILE A 11 5.71 -8.88 23.24
N GLU A 12 5.70 -7.60 23.62
CA GLU A 12 6.63 -7.05 24.60
C GLU A 12 6.51 -7.75 25.97
N GLY A 13 5.29 -7.96 26.44
CA GLY A 13 5.01 -8.64 27.71
C GLY A 13 5.49 -10.10 27.76
N LEU A 14 5.51 -10.80 26.61
CA LEU A 14 6.01 -12.17 26.52
C LEU A 14 7.54 -12.27 26.74
N ARG A 15 8.28 -11.17 26.56
CA ARG A 15 9.76 -11.13 26.62
C ARG A 15 10.42 -12.27 25.82
N PRO A 16 10.10 -12.43 24.51
CA PRO A 16 10.61 -13.53 23.72
C PRO A 16 12.14 -13.44 23.56
N ALA A 17 12.82 -14.59 23.70
CA ALA A 17 14.26 -14.69 23.48
C ALA A 17 14.63 -14.86 21.99
N LEU A 18 13.68 -15.30 21.16
CA LEU A 18 13.85 -15.60 19.74
C LEU A 18 12.51 -15.37 19.02
N VAL A 19 12.56 -14.74 17.84
CA VAL A 19 11.39 -14.51 16.99
C VAL A 19 11.58 -15.18 15.64
N VAL A 20 10.60 -16.02 15.27
CA VAL A 20 10.52 -16.65 13.95
C VAL A 20 9.42 -15.95 13.15
N PRO A 21 9.78 -15.04 12.22
CA PRO A 21 8.79 -14.30 11.44
C PRO A 21 8.21 -15.15 10.30
N GLY A 22 7.05 -14.74 9.76
CA GLY A 22 6.48 -15.37 8.57
C GLY A 22 7.30 -15.14 7.29
N HIS A 23 8.20 -14.15 7.28
CA HIS A 23 9.15 -13.88 6.20
C HIS A 23 10.44 -13.27 6.78
N GLY A 24 11.58 -13.55 6.15
CA GLY A 24 12.90 -13.05 6.57
C GLY A 24 13.60 -13.95 7.58
N SER A 25 14.72 -13.47 8.12
CA SER A 25 15.56 -14.23 9.06
C SER A 25 14.99 -14.21 10.48
N VAL A 26 15.18 -15.32 11.19
CA VAL A 26 15.01 -15.40 12.64
C VAL A 26 15.90 -14.36 13.33
N PHE A 27 15.41 -13.74 14.40
CA PHE A 27 16.15 -12.71 15.13
C PHE A 27 15.89 -12.77 16.64
N THR A 28 16.78 -12.14 17.40
CA THR A 28 16.74 -12.09 18.88
C THR A 28 16.61 -10.68 19.45
N ASP A 29 16.92 -9.64 18.66
CA ASP A 29 16.80 -8.24 19.09
C ASP A 29 15.34 -7.74 18.99
N VAL A 30 14.52 -8.23 19.93
CA VAL A 30 13.09 -7.92 19.99
C VAL A 30 12.84 -6.46 20.34
N CYS A 31 13.65 -5.88 21.24
CA CYS A 31 13.51 -4.50 21.66
C CYS A 31 13.69 -3.52 20.50
N ALA A 32 14.75 -3.69 19.69
CA ALA A 32 14.96 -2.86 18.51
C ALA A 32 13.83 -3.04 17.47
N ALA A 33 13.39 -4.28 17.23
CA ALA A 33 12.30 -4.58 16.31
C ALA A 33 10.97 -3.91 16.74
N LEU A 34 10.63 -3.99 18.04
CA LEU A 34 9.44 -3.32 18.60
C LEU A 34 9.54 -1.80 18.48
N ALA A 35 10.70 -1.20 18.75
CA ALA A 35 10.89 0.23 18.59
C ALA A 35 10.67 0.70 17.14
N VAL A 36 11.14 -0.06 16.16
CA VAL A 36 10.89 0.21 14.74
C VAL A 36 9.40 0.05 14.40
N ALA A 37 8.75 -1.01 14.90
CA ALA A 37 7.33 -1.25 14.67
C ALA A 37 6.45 -0.11 15.23
N ARG A 38 6.70 0.32 16.47
CA ARG A 38 5.99 1.45 17.11
C ARG A 38 6.19 2.74 16.31
N ARG A 39 7.42 3.07 15.92
CA ARG A 39 7.70 4.26 15.09
C ARG A 39 6.93 4.25 13.77
N ARG A 40 6.81 3.09 13.12
CA ARG A 40 6.03 2.94 11.88
C ARG A 40 4.53 3.12 12.15
N LEU A 41 4.02 2.52 13.23
CA LEU A 41 2.63 2.66 13.66
C LEU A 41 2.27 4.12 13.93
N ASP A 42 3.10 4.83 14.69
CA ASP A 42 2.94 6.27 14.97
C ASP A 42 2.92 7.07 13.68
N GLY A 43 3.80 6.76 12.74
CA GLY A 43 3.79 7.39 11.41
C GLY A 43 2.49 7.18 10.64
N PHE A 44 1.81 6.04 10.80
CA PHE A 44 0.49 5.83 10.19
C PHE A 44 -0.64 6.53 10.94
N VAL A 45 -0.59 6.56 12.27
CA VAL A 45 -1.55 7.27 13.11
C VAL A 45 -1.51 8.77 12.82
N GLN A 46 -0.31 9.34 12.71
CA GLN A 46 -0.09 10.76 12.44
C GLN A 46 -0.36 11.16 11.00
N SER A 47 -0.47 10.20 10.07
CA SER A 47 -0.71 10.49 8.65
C SER A 47 -1.76 9.54 8.06
N PRO A 48 -3.06 9.74 8.37
CA PRO A 48 -4.14 8.90 7.86
C PRO A 48 -4.20 8.85 6.33
N ALA A 49 -3.92 9.96 5.65
CA ALA A 49 -3.84 10.01 4.18
C ALA A 49 -2.71 9.11 3.65
N ARG A 50 -1.54 9.10 4.30
CA ARG A 50 -0.42 8.20 3.90
C ARG A 50 -0.81 6.73 4.03
N HIS A 51 -1.55 6.37 5.08
CA HIS A 51 -2.07 5.01 5.24
C HIS A 51 -3.11 4.68 4.16
N ALA A 52 -4.01 5.61 3.84
CA ALA A 52 -4.98 5.44 2.76
C ALA A 52 -4.31 5.25 1.39
N SER A 53 -3.26 6.03 1.08
CA SER A 53 -2.46 5.84 -0.13
C SER A 53 -1.78 4.47 -0.14
N TYR A 54 -1.23 4.02 0.99
CA TYR A 54 -0.63 2.70 1.09
C TYR A 54 -1.66 1.59 0.81
N ALA A 55 -2.83 1.65 1.44
CA ALA A 55 -3.91 0.69 1.22
C ALA A 55 -4.38 0.64 -0.25
N ALA A 56 -4.58 1.81 -0.87
CA ALA A 56 -4.95 1.90 -2.29
C ALA A 56 -3.88 1.28 -3.20
N LYS A 57 -2.60 1.58 -2.95
CA LYS A 57 -1.48 1.00 -3.72
C LYS A 57 -1.36 -0.51 -3.57
N VAL A 58 -1.56 -1.03 -2.36
CA VAL A 58 -1.54 -2.47 -2.11
C VAL A 58 -2.63 -3.15 -2.93
N LEU A 59 -3.87 -2.68 -2.87
CA LEU A 59 -4.97 -3.24 -3.66
C LEU A 59 -4.70 -3.18 -5.17
N LEU A 60 -4.19 -2.05 -5.64
CA LEU A 60 -3.83 -1.88 -7.05
C LEU A 60 -2.72 -2.85 -7.47
N LYS A 61 -1.65 -3.00 -6.66
CA LYS A 61 -0.57 -3.97 -6.93
C LYS A 61 -1.10 -5.40 -6.95
N TYR A 62 -1.93 -5.79 -5.99
CA TYR A 62 -2.52 -7.15 -5.99
C TYR A 62 -3.38 -7.40 -7.22
N LYS A 63 -4.18 -6.41 -7.64
CA LYS A 63 -4.97 -6.54 -8.87
C LYS A 63 -4.08 -6.60 -10.12
N LEU A 64 -2.99 -5.83 -10.14
CA LEU A 64 -2.01 -5.86 -11.22
C LEU A 64 -1.24 -7.20 -11.29
N LEU A 65 -1.04 -7.90 -10.17
CA LEU A 65 -0.50 -9.26 -10.16
C LEU A 65 -1.44 -10.26 -10.84
N GLU A 66 -2.75 -10.04 -10.81
CA GLU A 66 -3.72 -10.88 -11.51
C GLU A 66 -3.71 -10.58 -13.01
N TRP A 67 -3.75 -9.30 -13.40
CA TRP A 67 -3.82 -8.91 -14.81
C TRP A 67 -2.48 -9.02 -15.56
N GLN A 68 -1.36 -8.91 -14.84
CA GLN A 68 0.01 -8.76 -15.36
C GLN A 68 0.24 -7.46 -16.16
N GLN A 69 -0.74 -7.02 -16.95
CA GLN A 69 -0.76 -5.75 -17.65
C GLN A 69 -2.20 -5.25 -17.82
N ILE A 70 -2.42 -3.94 -17.85
CA ILE A 70 -3.74 -3.35 -18.10
C ILE A 70 -3.63 -1.99 -18.78
N ASP A 71 -4.60 -1.65 -19.62
CA ASP A 71 -4.75 -0.31 -20.19
C ASP A 71 -5.14 0.71 -19.11
N LEU A 72 -4.55 1.91 -19.12
CA LEU A 72 -4.86 2.91 -18.08
C LEU A 72 -6.33 3.34 -18.07
N ALA A 73 -7.04 3.30 -19.21
CA ALA A 73 -8.46 3.62 -19.23
C ALA A 73 -9.30 2.51 -18.59
N GLU A 74 -8.95 1.24 -18.82
CA GLU A 74 -9.59 0.10 -18.16
C GLU A 74 -9.31 0.10 -16.65
N LEU A 75 -8.07 0.44 -16.27
CA LEU A 75 -7.69 0.61 -14.87
C LEU A 75 -8.52 1.72 -14.19
N ALA A 76 -8.67 2.87 -14.85
CA ALA A 76 -9.47 3.97 -14.35
C ALA A 76 -10.93 3.58 -14.15
N LEU A 77 -11.50 2.81 -15.10
CA LEU A 77 -12.85 2.29 -14.99
C LEU A 77 -13.01 1.36 -13.79
N TRP A 78 -12.08 0.42 -13.60
CA TRP A 78 -12.10 -0.51 -12.47
C TRP A 78 -12.00 0.21 -11.12
N ILE A 79 -11.09 1.19 -10.98
CA ILE A 79 -10.95 1.99 -9.76
C ILE A 79 -12.25 2.74 -9.46
N ARG A 80 -12.90 3.32 -10.48
CA ARG A 80 -14.19 4.01 -10.31
C ARG A 80 -15.33 3.07 -9.90
N GLN A 81 -15.31 1.84 -10.37
CA GLN A 81 -16.33 0.83 -10.05
C GLN A 81 -16.10 0.13 -8.72
N THR A 82 -14.91 0.24 -8.13
CA THR A 82 -14.55 -0.42 -6.88
C THR A 82 -14.87 0.49 -5.68
N PRO A 83 -15.90 0.17 -4.85
CA PRO A 83 -16.42 1.10 -3.84
C PRO A 83 -15.38 1.58 -2.81
N TYR A 84 -14.41 0.72 -2.48
CA TYR A 84 -13.39 1.04 -1.50
C TYR A 84 -12.45 2.18 -1.96
N PHE A 85 -12.10 2.25 -3.25
CA PHE A 85 -11.32 3.38 -3.77
C PHE A 85 -12.11 4.69 -3.70
N GLY A 86 -13.41 4.65 -4.04
CA GLY A 86 -14.29 5.81 -3.89
C GLY A 86 -14.43 6.29 -2.44
N MET A 87 -14.48 5.36 -1.49
CA MET A 87 -14.46 5.65 -0.05
C MET A 87 -13.15 6.33 0.37
N LEU A 88 -11.99 5.76 -0.01
CA LEU A 88 -10.68 6.31 0.33
C LEU A 88 -10.49 7.72 -0.26
N HIS A 89 -10.81 7.90 -1.55
CA HIS A 89 -10.72 9.20 -2.22
C HIS A 89 -11.56 10.25 -1.49
N ARG A 90 -12.83 9.96 -1.25
CA ARG A 90 -13.74 10.90 -0.58
C ARG A 90 -13.31 11.23 0.85
N ARG A 91 -12.72 10.28 1.57
CA ARG A 91 -12.38 10.44 2.98
C ARG A 91 -11.05 11.17 3.20
N TYR A 92 -10.07 10.93 2.32
CA TYR A 92 -8.68 11.35 2.56
C TYR A 92 -8.07 12.22 1.45
N PHE A 93 -8.69 12.27 0.27
CA PHE A 93 -8.16 12.92 -0.94
C PHE A 93 -9.26 13.71 -1.68
N ALA A 94 -10.17 14.34 -0.92
CA ALA A 94 -11.33 15.03 -1.48
C ALA A 94 -10.97 16.36 -2.19
N ASP A 95 -9.78 16.88 -1.90
CA ASP A 95 -9.19 18.11 -2.45
C ASP A 95 -8.58 17.92 -3.85
N GLN A 96 -8.38 16.67 -4.29
CA GLN A 96 -7.93 16.34 -5.63
C GLN A 96 -9.03 15.66 -6.45
N SER A 97 -8.91 15.74 -7.78
CA SER A 97 -9.79 15.00 -8.67
C SER A 97 -9.41 13.51 -8.70
N ALA A 98 -10.39 12.65 -9.01
CA ALA A 98 -10.15 11.21 -9.13
C ALA A 98 -9.08 10.87 -10.19
N ALA A 99 -8.96 11.69 -11.23
CA ALA A 99 -7.93 11.54 -12.27
C ALA A 99 -6.52 11.86 -11.74
N GLN A 100 -6.38 12.95 -10.98
CA GLN A 100 -5.10 13.32 -10.34
C GLN A 100 -4.68 12.26 -9.32
N TRP A 101 -5.61 11.78 -8.50
CA TRP A 101 -5.32 10.72 -7.54
C TRP A 101 -4.91 9.41 -8.20
N LEU A 102 -5.56 9.04 -9.31
CA LEU A 102 -5.17 7.87 -10.09
C LEU A 102 -3.74 8.00 -10.61
N ASP A 103 -3.40 9.13 -11.21
CA ASP A 103 -2.05 9.36 -11.72
C ASP A 103 -1.01 9.27 -10.59
N GLU A 104 -1.24 9.88 -9.44
CA GLU A 104 -0.36 9.77 -8.26
C GLU A 104 -0.18 8.32 -7.78
N LEU A 105 -1.25 7.52 -7.77
CA LEU A 105 -1.16 6.10 -7.41
C LEU A 105 -0.30 5.32 -8.42
N VAL A 106 -0.50 5.55 -9.72
CA VAL A 106 0.28 4.92 -10.79
C VAL A 106 1.74 5.34 -10.72
N GLN A 107 2.02 6.64 -10.65
CA GLN A 107 3.38 7.17 -10.53
C GLN A 107 4.09 6.64 -9.28
N SER A 108 3.37 6.52 -8.15
CA SER A 108 3.97 5.96 -6.94
C SER A 108 4.33 4.47 -7.09
N LEU A 109 3.58 3.67 -7.84
CA LEU A 109 3.94 2.27 -8.12
C LEU A 109 5.13 2.17 -9.07
N VAL A 110 5.20 3.06 -10.07
CA VAL A 110 6.35 3.16 -10.97
C VAL A 110 7.61 3.58 -10.21
N ALA A 111 7.51 4.61 -9.37
CA ALA A 111 8.62 5.11 -8.55
C ALA A 111 9.15 4.07 -7.55
N SER A 112 8.28 3.17 -7.05
CA SER A 112 8.71 2.06 -6.19
C SER A 112 9.20 0.82 -6.95
N GLY A 113 9.23 0.86 -8.29
CA GLY A 113 9.57 -0.28 -9.14
C GLY A 113 8.56 -1.42 -9.10
N ALA A 114 7.35 -1.18 -8.59
CA ALA A 114 6.29 -2.19 -8.49
C ALA A 114 5.48 -2.33 -9.78
N ALA A 115 5.57 -1.35 -10.68
CA ALA A 115 4.98 -1.36 -12.01
C ALA A 115 5.84 -0.56 -12.98
N ARG A 116 5.55 -0.65 -14.28
CA ARG A 116 6.15 0.20 -15.32
C ARG A 116 5.12 0.62 -16.35
N LEU A 117 5.26 1.80 -16.92
CA LEU A 117 4.45 2.26 -18.03
C LEU A 117 5.09 1.85 -19.36
N GLN A 118 4.27 1.39 -20.30
CA GLN A 118 4.68 1.06 -21.65
C GLN A 118 3.63 1.49 -22.67
N THR A 119 4.05 1.84 -23.87
CA THR A 119 3.14 2.09 -24.99
C THR A 119 2.62 0.76 -25.56
N GLY A 120 1.32 0.56 -25.54
CA GLY A 120 0.60 -0.58 -26.09
C GLY A 120 0.22 -0.42 -27.57
N PRO A 121 -0.48 -1.42 -28.13
CA PRO A 121 -1.01 -1.36 -29.50
C PRO A 121 -1.91 -0.13 -29.66
N GLY A 122 -1.75 0.63 -30.74
CA GLY A 122 -2.54 1.84 -30.97
C GLY A 122 -2.14 3.05 -30.12
N GLN A 123 -0.93 3.05 -29.56
CA GLN A 123 -0.39 4.13 -28.70
C GLN A 123 -1.11 4.31 -27.35
N SER A 124 -1.90 3.33 -26.91
CA SER A 124 -2.53 3.41 -25.58
C SER A 124 -1.51 3.14 -24.46
N PRO A 125 -1.57 3.87 -23.34
CA PRO A 125 -0.67 3.63 -22.22
C PRO A 125 -1.09 2.38 -21.43
N LEU A 126 -0.16 1.44 -21.28
CA LEU A 126 -0.30 0.23 -20.48
C LEU A 126 0.47 0.37 -19.16
N LEU A 127 -0.12 -0.13 -18.08
CA LEU A 127 0.56 -0.37 -16.81
C LEU A 127 0.92 -1.85 -16.72
N LEU A 128 2.20 -2.16 -16.56
CA LEU A 128 2.71 -3.52 -16.47
C LEU A 128 3.17 -3.80 -15.04
N ASN A 129 2.90 -5.03 -14.60
CA ASN A 129 3.47 -5.58 -13.39
C ASN A 129 5.00 -5.72 -13.52
N CYS A 130 5.73 -5.32 -12.48
CA CYS A 130 7.15 -5.64 -12.29
C CYS A 130 7.32 -6.73 -11.22
#